data_AF-A0A1F2RFM5-F1
#
_entry.id   AF-A0A1F2RFM5-F1
#
_cell.length_a   1.000
_cell.length_b   1.000
_cell.length_c   1.000
_cell.angle_alpha   90.00
_cell.angle_beta   90.00
_cell.angle_gamma   90.00
#
_symmetry.space_group_name_H-M   'P 1'
#
loop_
_entity.id
_entity.type
_entity.pdbx_description
1 polymer ?
#
loop_
_entity_poly.entity_id
_entity_poly.type
_entity_poly.pdbx_seq_one_letter_code
_entity_poly.pdbx_strand_id
1 'polypeptide(L)'
;MPPTVNVKSDDITIKAWREAAAKSVIDHFGNQLPNLRLLCFFDDADCTYLKQIAGEANRGVYLSVLRGPAWQSLQHYVRDECFSAQLTWLFDRLIYLHGSTCANDVGLTMTFAHELQHFIQCSNMPKLWDANKFIYDFFNSASYSALGLKTFSFPHEREARVVAKRTAELLHGAEDVRQYIDTKITKPDNEDDAADWQYIQGIDTSAPYDLAGETKLFFRRLKPYRSELEKRLQEMKNEPDFNGVDLDALFDGPGA
;
A
#
# COMPACT_ATOMS: atom_id res chain seq x y z
N MET A 1 1.57 19.89 -0.31
CA MET A 1 2.34 20.01 -1.57
C MET A 1 1.80 18.93 -2.50
N PRO A 2 1.63 19.21 -3.80
CA PRO A 2 1.18 18.18 -4.73
C PRO A 2 2.23 17.06 -4.82
N PRO A 3 1.82 15.78 -4.99
CA PRO A 3 2.76 14.71 -5.31
C PRO A 3 3.54 15.02 -6.59
N THR A 4 4.81 14.66 -6.61
CA THR A 4 5.65 14.74 -7.81
C THR A 4 5.54 13.43 -8.57
N VAL A 5 5.11 13.48 -9.84
CA VAL A 5 5.00 12.31 -10.71
C VAL A 5 6.26 12.24 -11.57
N ASN A 6 6.93 11.09 -11.56
CA ASN A 6 8.01 10.78 -12.50
C ASN A 6 7.66 9.47 -13.22
N VAL A 7 7.60 9.54 -14.55
CA VAL A 7 7.37 8.38 -15.41
C VAL A 7 8.61 8.11 -16.23
N LYS A 8 9.16 6.91 -16.07
CA LYS A 8 10.23 6.39 -16.92
C LYS A 8 9.60 5.72 -18.14
N SER A 9 9.96 6.21 -19.33
CA SER A 9 9.70 5.57 -20.61
C SER A 9 10.48 6.29 -21.71
N ASP A 10 11.02 5.53 -22.66
CA ASP A 10 11.61 6.09 -23.89
C ASP A 10 10.54 6.46 -24.94
N ASP A 11 9.30 5.97 -24.76
CA ASP A 11 8.16 6.32 -25.61
C ASP A 11 7.39 7.51 -25.00
N ILE A 12 7.47 8.65 -25.69
CA ILE A 12 6.82 9.90 -25.28
C ILE A 12 5.29 9.75 -25.12
N THR A 13 4.67 8.87 -25.91
CA THR A 13 3.22 8.64 -25.88
C THR A 13 2.84 7.86 -24.64
N ILE A 14 3.58 6.76 -24.35
CA ILE A 14 3.37 5.97 -23.13
C ILE A 14 3.65 6.82 -21.89
N LYS A 15 4.70 7.65 -21.93
CA LYS A 15 5.02 8.58 -20.85
C LYS A 15 3.86 9.53 -20.56
N ALA A 16 3.40 10.27 -21.57
CA ALA A 16 2.32 11.23 -21.43
C ALA A 16 1.01 10.59 -20.97
N TRP A 17 0.71 9.39 -21.46
CA TRP A 17 -0.47 8.63 -21.04
C TRP A 17 -0.41 8.23 -19.55
N ARG A 18 0.71 7.66 -19.07
CA ARG A 18 0.89 7.31 -17.64
C ARG A 18 0.85 8.55 -16.75
N GLU A 19 1.44 9.66 -17.18
CA GLU A 19 1.39 10.93 -16.45
C GLU A 19 -0.06 11.43 -16.31
N ALA A 20 -0.86 11.34 -17.39
CA ALA A 20 -2.26 11.72 -17.37
C ALA A 20 -3.12 10.79 -16.48
N ALA A 21 -2.86 9.49 -16.51
CA ALA A 21 -3.52 8.51 -15.64
C ALA A 21 -3.20 8.79 -14.17
N ALA A 22 -1.91 8.93 -13.82
CA ALA A 22 -1.47 9.27 -12.47
C ALA A 22 -2.08 10.60 -11.99
N LYS A 23 -2.11 11.62 -12.86
CA LYS A 23 -2.73 12.91 -12.53
C LYS A 23 -4.22 12.77 -12.23
N SER A 24 -4.95 11.96 -12.99
CA SER A 24 -6.38 11.71 -12.77
C SER A 24 -6.64 11.09 -11.40
N VAL A 25 -5.78 10.15 -10.97
CA VAL A 25 -5.84 9.58 -9.62
C VAL A 25 -5.54 10.63 -8.56
N ILE A 26 -4.46 11.41 -8.70
CA ILE A 26 -4.11 12.47 -7.73
C ILE A 26 -5.25 13.49 -7.58
N ASP A 27 -5.81 13.93 -8.71
CA ASP A 27 -6.90 14.90 -8.73
C ASP A 27 -8.17 14.33 -8.05
N HIS A 28 -8.42 13.02 -8.15
CA HIS A 28 -9.51 12.34 -7.43
C HIS A 28 -9.35 12.41 -5.90
N PHE A 29 -8.14 12.19 -5.37
CA PHE A 29 -7.88 12.29 -3.93
C PHE A 29 -7.92 13.75 -3.44
N GLY A 30 -7.45 14.69 -4.27
CA GLY A 30 -7.56 16.14 -4.03
C GLY A 30 -7.03 16.55 -2.65
N ASN A 31 -7.88 17.20 -1.86
CA ASN A 31 -7.53 17.77 -0.55
C ASN A 31 -7.29 16.72 0.56
N GLN A 32 -7.49 15.42 0.27
CA GLN A 32 -7.21 14.35 1.23
C GLN A 32 -5.71 14.06 1.35
N LEU A 33 -4.92 14.48 0.37
CA LEU A 33 -3.49 14.21 0.31
C LEU A 33 -2.72 14.98 1.41
N PRO A 34 -1.90 14.28 2.22
CA PRO A 34 -1.07 14.90 3.24
C PRO A 34 -0.13 15.97 2.70
N ASN A 35 0.17 16.97 3.53
CA ASN A 35 1.15 18.01 3.20
C ASN A 35 2.60 17.54 3.42
N LEU A 36 3.00 16.45 2.75
CA LEU A 36 4.36 15.91 2.74
C LEU A 36 4.90 15.84 1.32
N ARG A 37 6.23 15.78 1.16
CA ARG A 37 6.86 15.63 -0.15
C ARG A 37 6.79 14.17 -0.56
N LEU A 38 5.96 13.87 -1.55
CA LEU A 38 5.78 12.52 -2.11
C LEU A 38 6.31 12.46 -3.53
N LEU A 39 7.19 11.49 -3.80
CA LEU A 39 7.54 11.07 -5.16
C LEU A 39 6.68 9.86 -5.55
N CYS A 40 6.04 9.92 -6.71
CA CYS A 40 5.33 8.80 -7.32
C CYS A 40 6.09 8.42 -8.60
N PHE A 41 6.80 7.29 -8.56
CA PHE A 41 7.64 6.80 -9.64
C PHE A 41 6.97 5.64 -10.37
N PHE A 42 6.72 5.81 -11.67
CA PHE A 42 6.10 4.82 -12.54
C PHE A 42 7.15 4.31 -13.53
N ASP A 43 7.54 3.06 -13.36
CA ASP A 43 8.63 2.47 -14.14
C ASP A 43 8.16 1.92 -15.50
N ASP A 44 9.09 1.66 -16.40
CA ASP A 44 8.87 0.88 -17.63
C ASP A 44 9.36 -0.57 -17.51
N ALA A 45 10.10 -0.89 -16.45
CA ALA A 45 10.57 -2.22 -16.11
C ALA A 45 10.10 -2.67 -14.71
N ASP A 46 10.16 -3.97 -14.45
CA ASP A 46 9.91 -4.49 -13.11
C ASP A 46 11.22 -4.51 -12.30
N CYS A 47 11.21 -3.93 -11.09
CA CYS A 47 12.31 -4.12 -10.14
C CYS A 47 12.34 -5.56 -9.60
N THR A 48 13.14 -6.44 -10.21
CA THR A 48 13.26 -7.86 -9.81
C THR A 48 13.64 -8.05 -8.34
N TYR A 49 14.54 -7.21 -7.82
CA TYR A 49 14.98 -7.34 -6.41
C TYR A 49 13.85 -6.99 -5.43
N LEU A 50 13.03 -5.99 -5.75
CA LEU A 50 11.83 -5.70 -4.95
C LEU A 50 10.84 -6.86 -4.97
N LYS A 51 10.57 -7.45 -6.14
CA LYS A 51 9.72 -8.65 -6.26
C LYS A 51 10.25 -9.85 -5.47
N GLN A 52 11.57 -10.03 -5.40
CA GLN A 52 12.17 -11.10 -4.58
C GLN A 52 11.89 -10.92 -3.08
N ILE A 53 11.81 -9.68 -2.60
CA ILE A 53 11.56 -9.38 -1.19
C ILE A 53 10.06 -9.30 -0.87
N ALA A 54 9.28 -8.66 -1.74
CA ALA A 54 7.87 -8.37 -1.54
C ALA A 54 6.92 -9.44 -2.12
N GLY A 55 7.45 -10.40 -2.89
CA GLY A 55 6.71 -11.42 -3.60
C GLY A 55 6.54 -11.11 -5.09
N GLU A 56 6.48 -12.17 -5.91
CA GLU A 56 6.40 -12.04 -7.38
C GLU A 56 5.15 -11.29 -7.85
N ALA A 57 4.05 -11.41 -7.10
CA ALA A 57 2.79 -10.73 -7.37
C ALA A 57 2.78 -9.25 -6.95
N ASN A 58 3.87 -8.72 -6.40
CA ASN A 58 3.95 -7.32 -6.00
C ASN A 58 3.80 -6.39 -7.23
N ARG A 59 2.90 -5.40 -7.11
CA ARG A 59 2.53 -4.46 -8.18
C ARG A 59 3.13 -3.08 -7.97
N GLY A 60 3.50 -2.80 -6.74
CA GLY A 60 3.97 -1.51 -6.29
C GLY A 60 4.19 -1.52 -4.79
N VAL A 61 4.73 -0.41 -4.30
CA VAL A 61 4.98 -0.23 -2.89
C VAL A 61 4.98 1.24 -2.50
N TYR A 62 4.36 1.53 -1.37
CA TYR A 62 4.53 2.75 -0.59
C TYR A 62 5.67 2.58 0.42
N LEU A 63 6.61 3.53 0.43
CA LEU A 63 7.79 3.52 1.29
C LEU A 63 8.02 4.87 1.99
N SER A 64 8.49 4.79 3.23
CA SER A 64 9.12 5.93 3.90
C SER A 64 10.58 6.04 3.47
N VAL A 65 10.94 7.14 2.82
CA VAL A 65 12.31 7.37 2.34
C VAL A 65 13.27 7.62 3.52
N LEU A 66 12.75 8.22 4.59
CA LEU A 66 13.52 8.57 5.79
C LEU A 66 13.64 7.40 6.79
N ARG A 67 12.86 6.32 6.64
CA ARG A 67 12.79 5.23 7.62
C ARG A 67 12.98 3.88 6.94
N GLY A 68 14.14 3.27 7.17
CA GLY A 68 14.41 1.86 6.87
C GLY A 68 15.22 1.60 5.60
N PRO A 69 15.75 0.37 5.43
CA PRO A 69 16.59 0.00 4.29
C PRO A 69 15.79 -0.34 3.02
N ALA A 70 14.46 -0.42 3.07
CA ALA A 70 13.64 -0.93 1.97
C ALA A 70 13.78 -0.11 0.67
N TRP A 71 14.04 1.20 0.76
CA TRP A 71 14.32 2.02 -0.43
C TRP A 71 15.65 1.64 -1.12
N GLN A 72 16.58 1.01 -0.41
CA GLN A 72 17.85 0.53 -0.99
C GLN A 72 17.64 -0.62 -1.97
N SER A 73 16.49 -1.29 -1.88
CA SER A 73 16.08 -2.35 -2.79
C SER A 73 15.64 -1.84 -4.17
N LEU A 74 15.45 -0.53 -4.32
CA LEU A 74 15.05 0.06 -5.60
C LEU A 74 16.25 0.23 -6.53
N GLN A 75 15.95 0.33 -7.82
CA GLN A 75 16.94 0.61 -8.84
C GLN A 75 17.66 1.94 -8.56
N HIS A 76 18.95 2.02 -8.91
CA HIS A 76 19.77 3.22 -8.65
C HIS A 76 19.13 4.50 -9.21
N TYR A 77 18.60 4.47 -10.42
CA TYR A 77 17.95 5.64 -11.04
C TYR A 77 16.71 6.12 -10.25
N VAL A 78 15.97 5.24 -9.59
CA VAL A 78 14.83 5.67 -8.72
C VAL A 78 15.36 6.33 -7.45
N ARG A 79 16.46 5.81 -6.91
CA ARG A 79 17.10 6.37 -5.71
C ARG A 79 17.70 7.73 -6.01
N ASP A 80 18.31 7.92 -7.17
CA ASP A 80 18.91 9.20 -7.59
C ASP A 80 17.87 10.32 -7.64
N GLU A 81 16.62 10.01 -8.01
CA GLU A 81 15.50 10.97 -7.96
C GLU A 81 15.12 11.40 -6.53
N CYS A 82 15.46 10.60 -5.52
CA CYS A 82 15.15 10.91 -4.13
C CYS A 82 16.16 11.88 -3.48
N PHE A 83 17.31 12.13 -4.11
CA PHE A 83 18.39 12.95 -3.56
C PHE A 83 18.70 14.18 -4.41
N SER A 84 19.09 15.26 -3.74
CA SER A 84 19.72 16.40 -4.39
C SER A 84 21.18 16.11 -4.71
N ALA A 85 21.79 16.97 -5.55
CA ALA A 85 23.24 16.95 -5.79
C ALA A 85 24.08 17.13 -4.50
N GLN A 86 23.49 17.67 -3.43
CA GLN A 86 24.11 17.82 -2.11
C GLN A 86 23.79 16.65 -1.17
N LEU A 87 23.27 15.53 -1.68
CA LEU A 87 22.89 14.33 -0.93
C LEU A 87 21.86 14.60 0.17
N THR A 88 20.98 15.58 -0.06
CA THR A 88 19.83 15.85 0.82
C THR A 88 18.57 15.21 0.25
N TRP A 89 17.73 14.67 1.13
CA TRP A 89 16.46 14.07 0.75
C TRP A 89 15.50 15.11 0.16
N LEU A 90 15.09 14.90 -1.09
CA LEU A 90 14.12 15.73 -1.80
C LEU A 90 12.68 15.38 -1.41
N PHE A 91 12.46 14.14 -0.97
CA PHE A 91 11.14 13.62 -0.64
C PHE A 91 11.12 12.98 0.74
N ASP A 92 9.96 13.02 1.38
CA ASP A 92 9.71 12.37 2.66
C ASP A 92 9.21 10.93 2.47
N ARG A 93 8.53 10.68 1.34
CA ARG A 93 7.85 9.43 0.96
C ARG A 93 8.02 9.12 -0.52
N LEU A 94 7.89 7.83 -0.85
CA LEU A 94 7.96 7.31 -2.20
C LEU A 94 6.84 6.29 -2.45
N ILE A 95 6.19 6.40 -3.60
CA ILE A 95 5.41 5.31 -4.20
C ILE A 95 6.15 4.87 -5.45
N TYR A 96 6.37 3.56 -5.59
CA TYR A 96 6.95 2.95 -6.78
C TYR A 96 5.94 1.97 -7.38
N LEU A 97 5.73 2.03 -8.70
CA LEU A 97 4.96 1.03 -9.45
C LEU A 97 5.83 0.35 -10.50
N HIS A 98 5.68 -0.97 -10.59
CA HIS A 98 6.32 -1.81 -11.58
C HIS A 98 5.84 -1.49 -13.00
N GLY A 99 6.72 -1.65 -14.00
CA GLY A 99 6.38 -1.44 -15.41
C GLY A 99 5.25 -2.31 -15.92
N SER A 100 5.20 -3.58 -15.48
CA SER A 100 4.11 -4.51 -15.79
C SER A 100 2.76 -4.06 -15.24
N THR A 101 2.75 -3.38 -14.08
CA THR A 101 1.54 -2.78 -13.50
C THR A 101 1.14 -1.53 -14.28
N CYS A 102 2.11 -0.71 -14.67
CA CYS A 102 1.89 0.51 -15.45
C CYS A 102 1.55 0.26 -16.93
N ALA A 103 1.44 -1.01 -17.38
CA ALA A 103 1.11 -1.36 -18.76
C ALA A 103 -0.41 -1.36 -19.03
N ASN A 104 -1.25 -1.22 -18.00
CA ASN A 104 -2.69 -1.20 -18.10
C ASN A 104 -3.27 -0.05 -17.25
N ASP A 105 -4.22 0.71 -17.80
CA ASP A 105 -4.82 1.88 -17.15
C ASP A 105 -5.51 1.54 -15.83
N VAL A 106 -6.31 0.48 -15.82
CA VAL A 106 -7.02 0.00 -14.63
C VAL A 106 -6.01 -0.51 -13.59
N GLY A 107 -5.03 -1.29 -14.02
CA GLY A 107 -3.95 -1.80 -13.17
C GLY A 107 -3.15 -0.69 -12.49
N LEU A 108 -2.68 0.29 -13.27
CA LEU A 108 -1.99 1.48 -12.77
C LEU A 108 -2.88 2.22 -11.77
N THR A 109 -4.14 2.48 -12.13
CA THR A 109 -5.07 3.25 -11.30
C THR A 109 -5.35 2.55 -9.97
N MET A 110 -5.66 1.26 -10.00
CA MET A 110 -5.95 0.49 -8.79
C MET A 110 -4.72 0.44 -7.88
N THR A 111 -3.55 0.08 -8.40
CA THR A 111 -2.36 -0.01 -7.56
C THR A 111 -1.92 1.37 -7.07
N PHE A 112 -1.96 2.41 -7.90
CA PHE A 112 -1.59 3.74 -7.45
C PHE A 112 -2.51 4.29 -6.36
N ALA A 113 -3.83 4.12 -6.53
CA ALA A 113 -4.80 4.54 -5.53
C ALA A 113 -4.65 3.75 -4.21
N HIS A 114 -4.27 2.47 -4.29
CA HIS A 114 -3.95 1.66 -3.12
C HIS A 114 -2.78 2.25 -2.33
N GLU A 115 -1.65 2.50 -2.99
CA GLU A 115 -0.45 3.05 -2.33
C GLU A 115 -0.67 4.49 -1.83
N LEU A 116 -1.47 5.30 -2.55
CA LEU A 116 -1.88 6.62 -2.08
C LEU A 116 -2.73 6.54 -0.81
N GLN A 117 -3.60 5.52 -0.69
CA GLN A 117 -4.36 5.32 0.54
C GLN A 117 -3.43 4.99 1.70
N HIS A 118 -2.37 4.19 1.51
CA HIS A 118 -1.35 3.97 2.55
C HIS A 118 -0.64 5.27 2.97
N PHE A 119 -0.30 6.12 2.01
CA PHE A 119 0.27 7.44 2.30
C PHE A 119 -0.68 8.34 3.12
N ILE A 120 -1.99 8.29 2.84
CA ILE A 120 -3.02 9.00 3.60
C ILE A 120 -3.14 8.42 5.01
N GLN A 121 -3.28 7.10 5.14
CA GLN A 121 -3.42 6.39 6.40
C GLN A 121 -2.27 6.70 7.36
N CYS A 122 -1.01 6.56 6.90
CA CYS A 122 0.15 6.76 7.76
C CYS A 122 0.32 8.21 8.23
N SER A 123 -0.20 9.17 7.47
CA SER A 123 0.01 10.60 7.73
C SER A 123 -1.11 11.18 8.57
N ASN A 124 -2.36 10.79 8.28
CA ASN A 124 -3.54 11.32 8.95
C ASN A 124 -3.94 10.52 10.19
N MET A 125 -3.57 9.24 10.25
CA MET A 125 -3.89 8.34 11.36
C MET A 125 -2.65 7.55 11.82
N PRO A 126 -1.54 8.21 12.20
CA PRO A 126 -0.25 7.55 12.43
C PRO A 126 -0.32 6.44 13.48
N LYS A 127 -1.02 6.65 14.60
CA LYS A 127 -1.18 5.61 15.64
C LYS A 127 -1.91 4.37 15.13
N LEU A 128 -2.94 4.58 14.31
CA LEU A 128 -3.75 3.49 13.76
C LEU A 128 -2.97 2.73 12.68
N TRP A 129 -2.20 3.46 11.88
CA TRP A 129 -1.25 2.92 10.92
C TRP A 129 -0.19 2.06 11.62
N ASP A 130 0.48 2.59 12.64
CA ASP A 130 1.52 1.89 13.40
C ASP A 130 0.99 0.58 14.01
N ALA A 131 -0.22 0.62 14.60
CA ALA A 131 -0.88 -0.56 15.15
C ALA A 131 -1.21 -1.63 14.08
N ASN A 132 -1.74 -1.20 12.94
CA ASN A 132 -2.05 -2.08 11.82
C ASN A 132 -0.78 -2.68 11.20
N LYS A 133 0.24 -1.86 11.01
CA LYS A 133 1.51 -2.24 10.40
C LYS A 133 2.29 -3.19 11.30
N PHE A 134 2.28 -2.95 12.62
CA PHE A 134 2.85 -3.86 13.62
C PHE A 134 2.27 -5.27 13.47
N ILE A 135 0.94 -5.39 13.42
CA ILE A 135 0.31 -6.70 13.32
C ILE A 135 0.59 -7.35 11.96
N TYR A 136 0.57 -6.57 10.88
CA TYR A 136 0.90 -7.06 9.54
C TYR A 136 2.32 -7.65 9.52
N ASP A 137 3.32 -6.91 10.03
CA ASP A 137 4.71 -7.36 10.05
C ASP A 137 4.90 -8.57 10.97
N PHE A 138 4.17 -8.62 12.09
CA PHE A 138 4.16 -9.78 12.98
C PHE A 138 3.64 -11.05 12.29
N PHE A 139 2.48 -10.98 11.64
CA PHE A 139 1.85 -12.16 11.04
C PHE A 139 2.42 -12.55 9.68
N ASN A 140 3.03 -11.62 8.96
CA ASN A 140 3.77 -11.94 7.73
C ASN A 140 5.20 -12.43 8.00
N SER A 141 5.65 -12.42 9.25
CA SER A 141 6.84 -13.18 9.62
C SER A 141 6.56 -14.69 9.55
N ALA A 142 7.57 -15.49 9.18
CA ALA A 142 7.45 -16.93 8.93
C ALA A 142 6.88 -17.77 10.10
N SER A 143 6.66 -17.16 11.28
CA SER A 143 6.25 -17.82 12.52
C SER A 143 4.73 -17.95 12.72
N TYR A 144 3.87 -17.27 11.95
CA TYR A 144 2.43 -17.20 12.27
C TYR A 144 1.45 -17.47 11.11
N SER A 145 1.89 -18.16 10.06
CA SER A 145 1.00 -18.64 8.97
C SER A 145 -0.16 -19.52 9.44
N ALA A 146 -0.09 -20.07 10.66
CA ALA A 146 -1.09 -20.94 11.27
C ALA A 146 -2.48 -20.31 11.45
N LEU A 147 -2.58 -18.97 11.46
CA LEU A 147 -3.87 -18.30 11.56
C LEU A 147 -4.66 -18.23 10.23
N GLY A 148 -4.03 -18.60 9.11
CA GLY A 148 -4.66 -18.50 7.80
C GLY A 148 -5.04 -17.06 7.41
N LEU A 149 -4.42 -16.06 8.06
CA LEU A 149 -4.61 -14.66 7.69
C LEU A 149 -4.00 -14.43 6.31
N LYS A 150 -4.75 -13.72 5.47
CA LYS A 150 -4.29 -13.22 4.17
C LYS A 150 -4.07 -11.71 4.26
N THR A 151 -3.33 -11.12 3.33
CA THR A 151 -3.09 -9.67 3.28
C THR A 151 -4.38 -8.84 3.39
N PHE A 152 -5.44 -9.24 2.68
CA PHE A 152 -6.75 -8.59 2.76
C PHE A 152 -7.48 -8.74 4.11
N SER A 153 -6.94 -9.53 5.04
CA SER A 153 -7.48 -9.67 6.40
C SER A 153 -7.10 -8.48 7.30
N PHE A 154 -6.04 -7.73 6.94
CA PHE A 154 -5.61 -6.58 7.72
C PHE A 154 -6.46 -5.35 7.38
N PRO A 155 -6.98 -4.61 8.37
CA PRO A 155 -7.91 -3.49 8.13
C PRO A 155 -7.38 -2.39 7.20
N HIS A 156 -6.13 -1.93 7.39
CA HIS A 156 -5.52 -0.91 6.53
C HIS A 156 -5.37 -1.35 5.07
N GLU A 157 -4.96 -2.60 4.84
CA GLU A 157 -4.88 -3.27 3.53
C GLU A 157 -6.25 -3.42 2.86
N ARG A 158 -7.27 -3.71 3.67
CA ARG A 158 -8.66 -3.82 3.22
C ARG A 158 -9.21 -2.46 2.79
N GLU A 159 -9.01 -1.41 3.59
CA GLU A 159 -9.42 -0.05 3.21
C GLU A 159 -8.73 0.38 1.91
N ALA A 160 -7.42 0.16 1.79
CA ALA A 160 -6.67 0.50 0.60
C ALA A 160 -7.20 -0.21 -0.66
N ARG A 161 -7.64 -1.48 -0.55
CA ARG A 161 -8.34 -2.19 -1.64
C ARG A 161 -9.71 -1.61 -1.96
N VAL A 162 -10.50 -1.24 -0.95
CA VAL A 162 -11.81 -0.59 -1.14
C VAL A 162 -11.65 0.72 -1.89
N VAL A 163 -10.72 1.57 -1.46
CA VAL A 163 -10.43 2.87 -2.09
C VAL A 163 -9.88 2.68 -3.50
N ALA A 164 -8.97 1.72 -3.71
CA ALA A 164 -8.41 1.41 -5.02
C ALA A 164 -9.48 1.00 -6.04
N LYS A 165 -10.33 0.02 -5.67
CA LYS A 165 -11.41 -0.44 -6.54
C LYS A 165 -12.41 0.67 -6.83
N ARG A 166 -12.85 1.41 -5.80
CA ARG A 166 -13.77 2.54 -5.96
C ARG A 166 -13.21 3.61 -6.90
N THR A 167 -11.94 3.96 -6.73
CA THR A 167 -11.27 4.95 -7.58
C THR A 167 -11.22 4.49 -9.02
N ALA A 168 -10.86 3.23 -9.26
CA ALA A 168 -10.82 2.67 -10.60
C ALA A 168 -12.21 2.60 -11.25
N GLU A 169 -13.25 2.20 -10.52
CA GLU A 169 -14.62 2.13 -11.04
C GLU A 169 -15.15 3.52 -11.41
N LEU A 170 -14.77 4.56 -10.64
CA LEU A 170 -15.14 5.94 -10.94
C LEU A 170 -14.43 6.49 -12.18
N LEU A 171 -13.15 6.14 -12.40
CA LEU A 171 -12.34 6.68 -13.48
C LEU A 171 -12.49 5.91 -14.80
N HIS A 172 -12.69 4.59 -14.74
CA HIS A 172 -12.73 3.70 -15.91
C HIS A 172 -14.09 3.04 -16.13
N GLY A 173 -15.00 3.12 -15.17
CA GLY A 173 -16.28 2.42 -15.21
C GLY A 173 -16.19 1.01 -14.62
N ALA A 174 -17.30 0.56 -14.02
CA ALA A 174 -17.35 -0.70 -13.29
C ALA A 174 -17.15 -1.95 -14.17
N GLU A 175 -17.52 -1.89 -15.46
CA GLU A 175 -17.37 -3.02 -16.37
C GLU A 175 -15.90 -3.29 -16.73
N ASP A 176 -15.16 -2.24 -17.10
CA ASP A 176 -13.74 -2.35 -17.44
C ASP A 176 -12.91 -2.84 -16.23
N VAL A 177 -13.25 -2.36 -15.02
CA VAL A 177 -12.65 -2.83 -13.78
C VAL A 177 -12.97 -4.30 -13.52
N ARG A 178 -14.22 -4.73 -13.73
CA ARG A 178 -14.61 -6.14 -13.59
C ARG A 178 -13.84 -7.03 -14.57
N GLN A 179 -13.77 -6.64 -15.85
CA GLN A 179 -13.04 -7.40 -16.86
C GLN A 179 -11.55 -7.52 -16.53
N TYR A 180 -10.95 -6.45 -16.02
CA TYR A 180 -9.55 -6.47 -15.57
C TYR A 180 -9.36 -7.44 -14.39
N ILE A 181 -10.22 -7.39 -13.36
CA ILE A 181 -10.17 -8.29 -12.21
C ILE A 181 -10.36 -9.75 -12.65
N ASP A 182 -11.33 -10.03 -13.53
CA ASP A 182 -11.59 -11.39 -14.05
C ASP A 182 -10.37 -11.94 -14.80
N THR A 183 -9.68 -11.09 -15.57
CA THR A 183 -8.42 -11.46 -16.23
C THR A 183 -7.34 -11.82 -15.22
N LYS A 184 -7.26 -11.09 -14.11
CA LYS A 184 -6.28 -11.36 -13.04
C LYS A 184 -6.61 -12.62 -12.23
N ILE A 185 -7.89 -12.93 -12.03
CA ILE A 185 -8.33 -14.19 -11.39
C ILE A 185 -8.00 -15.39 -12.28
N THR A 186 -8.16 -15.27 -13.61
CA THR A 186 -7.93 -16.37 -14.56
C THR A 186 -6.46 -16.59 -14.91
N LYS A 187 -5.61 -15.57 -14.72
CA LYS A 187 -4.16 -15.63 -14.94
C LYS A 187 -3.42 -15.03 -13.74
N PRO A 188 -3.52 -15.65 -12.55
CA PRO A 188 -2.88 -15.15 -11.35
C PRO A 188 -1.38 -15.45 -11.36
N ASP A 189 -0.60 -14.65 -10.65
CA ASP A 189 0.84 -14.91 -10.50
C ASP A 189 1.10 -16.12 -9.56
N ASN A 190 0.22 -16.34 -8.57
CA ASN A 190 0.22 -17.48 -7.65
C ASN A 190 -1.16 -17.64 -6.95
N GLU A 191 -1.31 -18.63 -6.08
CA GLU A 191 -2.58 -18.89 -5.36
C GLU A 191 -3.00 -17.74 -4.43
N ASP A 192 -2.05 -17.09 -3.75
CA ASP A 192 -2.35 -15.95 -2.89
C ASP A 192 -2.83 -14.76 -3.71
N ASP A 193 -2.26 -14.56 -4.89
CA ASP A 193 -2.67 -13.53 -5.82
C ASP A 193 -4.10 -13.77 -6.34
N ALA A 194 -4.42 -15.01 -6.71
CA ALA A 194 -5.77 -15.38 -7.12
C ALA A 194 -6.80 -15.09 -6.03
N ALA A 195 -6.48 -15.45 -4.77
CA ALA A 195 -7.34 -15.19 -3.63
C ALA A 195 -7.51 -13.69 -3.37
N ASP A 196 -6.46 -12.89 -3.55
CA ASP A 196 -6.54 -11.43 -3.41
C ASP A 196 -7.46 -10.80 -4.46
N TRP A 197 -7.37 -11.23 -5.72
CA TRP A 197 -8.26 -10.74 -6.77
C TRP A 197 -9.71 -11.18 -6.60
N GLN A 198 -9.95 -12.42 -6.17
CA GLN A 198 -11.30 -12.89 -5.82
C GLN A 198 -11.89 -12.07 -4.67
N TYR A 199 -11.07 -11.74 -3.67
CA TYR A 199 -11.49 -10.86 -2.58
C TYR A 199 -11.86 -9.47 -3.11
N ILE A 200 -11.00 -8.85 -3.92
CA ILE A 200 -11.23 -7.53 -4.53
C ILE A 200 -12.52 -7.53 -5.37
N GLN A 201 -12.76 -8.59 -6.15
CA GLN A 201 -13.98 -8.76 -6.94
C GLN A 201 -15.24 -8.63 -6.07
N GLY A 202 -15.23 -9.23 -4.86
CA GLY A 202 -16.34 -9.24 -3.92
C GLY A 202 -16.53 -7.95 -3.09
N ILE A 203 -15.62 -6.97 -3.17
CA ILE A 203 -15.75 -5.71 -2.42
C ILE A 203 -16.96 -4.90 -2.92
N ASP A 204 -17.84 -4.51 -2.00
CA ASP A 204 -18.85 -3.48 -2.23
C ASP A 204 -18.20 -2.09 -2.07
N THR A 205 -18.05 -1.38 -3.17
CA THR A 205 -17.44 -0.05 -3.22
C THR A 205 -18.40 1.07 -2.82
N SER A 206 -19.69 0.79 -2.65
CA SER A 206 -20.68 1.80 -2.24
C SER A 206 -20.66 2.09 -0.73
N ALA A 207 -20.26 1.09 0.07
CA ALA A 207 -20.23 1.22 1.52
C ALA A 207 -19.00 2.02 2.01
N PRO A 208 -19.16 2.94 2.98
CA PRO A 208 -18.01 3.53 3.66
C PRO A 208 -17.25 2.45 4.45
N TYR A 209 -15.93 2.62 4.58
CA TYR A 209 -15.08 1.74 5.38
C TYR A 209 -14.63 2.47 6.64
N ASP A 210 -14.90 1.90 7.81
CA ASP A 210 -14.46 2.45 9.10
C ASP A 210 -13.18 1.72 9.55
N LEU A 211 -12.03 2.26 9.18
CA LEU A 211 -10.72 1.67 9.51
C LEU A 211 -10.53 1.50 11.03
N ALA A 212 -10.97 2.47 11.84
CA ALA A 212 -10.79 2.43 13.29
C ALA A 212 -11.66 1.34 13.92
N GLY A 213 -12.95 1.30 13.54
CA GLY A 213 -13.87 0.26 13.99
C GLY A 213 -13.43 -1.15 13.59
N GLU A 214 -13.01 -1.32 12.33
CA GLU A 214 -12.53 -2.59 11.80
C GLU A 214 -11.22 -3.03 12.47
N THR A 215 -10.31 -2.10 12.75
CA THR A 215 -9.10 -2.38 13.53
C THR A 215 -9.45 -2.88 14.93
N LYS A 216 -10.39 -2.26 15.61
CA LYS A 216 -10.84 -2.71 16.93
C LYS A 216 -11.45 -4.11 16.89
N LEU A 217 -12.29 -4.40 15.90
CA LEU A 217 -12.87 -5.73 15.71
C LEU A 217 -11.78 -6.78 15.42
N PHE A 218 -10.77 -6.42 14.64
CA PHE A 218 -9.63 -7.26 14.34
C PHE A 218 -8.81 -7.59 15.60
N PHE A 219 -8.41 -6.59 16.39
CA PHE A 219 -7.72 -6.82 17.67
C PHE A 219 -8.55 -7.66 18.65
N ARG A 220 -9.87 -7.46 18.71
CA ARG A 220 -10.74 -8.33 19.54
C ARG A 220 -10.64 -9.81 19.16
N ARG A 221 -10.52 -10.14 17.86
CA ARG A 221 -10.32 -11.51 17.38
C ARG A 221 -8.93 -12.05 17.73
N LEU A 222 -7.95 -11.16 17.85
CA LEU A 222 -6.58 -11.51 18.22
C LEU A 222 -6.35 -11.64 19.74
N LYS A 223 -7.39 -11.50 20.58
CA LYS A 223 -7.28 -11.66 22.04
C LYS A 223 -6.53 -12.92 22.48
N PRO A 224 -6.71 -14.10 21.85
CA PRO A 224 -5.94 -15.30 22.20
C PRO A 224 -4.41 -15.18 22.01
N TYR A 225 -3.95 -14.20 21.22
CA TYR A 225 -2.54 -13.98 20.87
C TYR A 225 -1.94 -12.75 21.58
N ARG A 226 -2.63 -12.19 22.57
CA ARG A 226 -2.22 -10.94 23.23
C ARG A 226 -0.82 -11.05 23.83
N SER A 227 -0.53 -12.14 24.55
CA SER A 227 0.77 -12.34 25.19
C SER A 227 1.92 -12.38 24.19
N GLU A 228 1.72 -13.01 23.04
CA GLU A 228 2.70 -13.06 21.95
C GLU A 228 2.90 -11.69 21.31
N LEU A 229 1.82 -10.94 21.10
CA LEU A 229 1.88 -9.58 20.56
C LEU A 229 2.59 -8.63 21.53
N GLU A 230 2.33 -8.70 22.84
CA GLU A 230 3.03 -7.92 23.86
C GLU A 230 4.53 -8.25 23.88
N LYS A 231 4.88 -9.53 23.83
CA LYS A 231 6.28 -9.96 23.76
C LYS A 231 6.96 -9.39 22.50
N ARG A 232 6.31 -9.51 21.33
CA ARG A 232 6.86 -8.99 20.09
C ARG A 232 7.04 -7.49 20.12
N LEU A 233 6.05 -6.75 20.61
CA LEU A 233 6.13 -5.30 20.71
C LEU A 233 7.32 -4.88 21.59
N GLN A 234 7.57 -5.61 22.67
CA GLN A 234 8.74 -5.37 23.53
C GLN A 234 10.07 -5.68 22.83
N GLU A 235 10.14 -6.70 21.97
CA GLU A 235 11.31 -6.98 21.13
C GLU A 235 11.58 -5.84 20.13
N MET A 236 10.51 -5.20 19.65
CA MET A 236 10.54 -4.12 18.66
C MET A 236 10.56 -2.71 19.27
N LYS A 237 10.72 -2.59 20.60
CA LYS A 237 10.67 -1.29 21.32
C LYS A 237 11.69 -0.24 20.87
N ASN A 238 12.72 -0.65 20.14
CA ASN A 238 13.74 0.25 19.61
C ASN A 238 13.41 0.71 18.18
N GLU A 239 12.37 0.17 17.57
CA GLU A 239 11.88 0.56 16.26
C GLU A 239 10.97 1.79 16.42
N PRO A 240 11.36 2.96 15.88
CA PRO A 240 10.62 4.20 16.09
C PRO A 240 9.15 4.15 15.67
N ASP A 241 8.83 3.27 14.71
CA ASP A 241 7.50 3.09 14.14
C ASP A 241 6.52 2.43 15.13
N PHE A 242 7.01 1.73 16.18
CA PHE A 242 6.13 1.00 17.10
C PHE A 242 6.09 1.58 18.53
N ASN A 243 6.82 2.66 18.78
CA ASN A 243 6.85 3.35 20.08
C ASN A 243 5.47 3.90 20.51
N GLY A 244 4.57 4.14 19.55
CA GLY A 244 3.23 4.69 19.80
C GLY A 244 2.13 3.63 19.93
N VAL A 245 2.44 2.34 19.78
CA VAL A 245 1.43 1.27 19.80
C VAL A 245 1.05 0.95 21.25
N ASP A 246 -0.23 1.17 21.58
CA ASP A 246 -0.81 0.85 22.88
C ASP A 246 -1.78 -0.33 22.73
N LEU A 247 -1.31 -1.53 23.07
CA LEU A 247 -2.12 -2.75 22.96
C LEU A 247 -3.31 -2.75 23.94
N ASP A 248 -3.17 -2.14 25.11
CA ASP A 248 -4.27 -2.08 26.09
C ASP A 248 -5.43 -1.27 25.53
N ALA A 249 -5.14 -0.12 24.91
CA ALA A 249 -6.14 0.69 24.23
C ALA A 249 -6.82 -0.06 23.06
N LEU A 250 -6.07 -0.88 22.32
CA LEU A 250 -6.56 -1.61 21.14
C LEU A 250 -7.41 -2.84 21.50
N PHE A 251 -7.08 -3.54 22.60
CA PHE A 251 -7.85 -4.69 23.07
C PHE A 251 -9.05 -4.31 23.96
N ASP A 252 -8.89 -3.31 24.83
CA ASP A 252 -9.82 -3.04 25.93
C ASP A 252 -10.29 -1.56 26.02
N GLY A 253 -9.70 -0.66 25.24
CA GLY A 253 -10.00 0.77 25.29
C GLY A 253 -11.31 1.22 24.59
N PRO A 254 -11.86 2.39 24.98
CA PRO A 254 -13.00 3.01 24.32
C PRO A 254 -12.60 3.75 23.03
N GLY A 255 -12.11 3.04 22.01
CA GLY A 255 -11.88 3.58 20.65
C GLY A 255 -10.57 4.37 20.53
N ALA A 256 -9.80 4.07 19.47
CA ALA A 256 -8.61 4.81 19.09
C ALA A 256 -8.98 6.09 18.34
#